data_AF-A0A7W9ZLR8-F1
#
_entry.id   AF-A0A7W9ZLR8-F1
#
_cell.length_a   1.000
_cell.length_b   1.000
_cell.length_c   1.000
_cell.angle_alpha   90.00
_cell.angle_beta   90.00
_cell.angle_gamma   90.00
#
_symmetry.space_group_name_H-M   'P 1'
#
loop_
_entity.id
_entity.type
_entity.pdbx_description
1 polymer ?
#
loop_
_entity_poly.entity_id
_entity_poly.type
_entity_poly.pdbx_seq_one_letter_code
_entity_poly.pdbx_strand_id
1 'polypeptide(L)'
;MNKKMFTICVVFALIVSCKNYASGEDVKKSLEQSEQELKKQVKGFLDTKKEEFFVDFEKPEAKVQPKADELVQADESQEQGEDQAVQEEPEDSELKEIEKQIRELKEKIEKSDGKTTIGKYCEYEEEIKKIREKIKELQNEEKKGKLETELKELDESLEKKKKERKKELEETKKKFEEYKEQVEGAGGRSEGDRAKNQGNIGVTAWQLANKLGFKGVTGGGNSSDTGDMTKKTIENALQKIDEELKK
;
A
#
# COMPACT_ATOMS: atom_id res chain seq x y z
N MET A 1 2.50 -18.49 -11.78
CA MET A 1 3.44 -17.55 -12.44
C MET A 1 3.85 -18.11 -13.79
N ASN A 2 3.55 -17.40 -14.87
CA ASN A 2 3.96 -17.79 -16.22
C ASN A 2 5.49 -17.81 -16.30
N LYS A 3 6.09 -18.94 -16.71
CA LYS A 3 7.56 -19.14 -16.77
C LYS A 3 8.28 -18.01 -17.54
N LYS A 4 7.61 -17.40 -18.52
CA LYS A 4 8.11 -16.26 -19.31
C LYS A 4 8.32 -14.97 -18.49
N MET A 5 7.48 -14.72 -17.48
CA MET A 5 7.59 -13.54 -16.61
C MET A 5 8.78 -13.68 -15.64
N PHE A 6 9.09 -14.91 -15.22
CA PHE A 6 10.22 -15.17 -14.34
C PHE A 6 11.56 -14.94 -15.04
N THR A 7 11.69 -15.35 -16.30
CA THR A 7 12.90 -15.13 -17.11
C THR A 7 13.21 -13.65 -17.28
N ILE A 8 12.20 -12.78 -17.48
CA ILE A 8 12.41 -11.33 -17.62
C ILE A 8 12.91 -10.72 -16.31
N CYS A 9 12.34 -11.10 -15.16
CA CYS A 9 12.78 -10.61 -13.85
C CYS A 9 14.23 -11.01 -13.53
N VAL A 10 14.64 -12.21 -13.92
CA VAL A 10 16.03 -12.69 -13.71
C VAL A 10 17.02 -11.93 -14.58
N VAL A 11 16.67 -11.63 -15.84
CA VAL A 11 17.53 -10.82 -16.73
C VAL A 11 17.66 -9.38 -16.23
N PHE A 12 16.59 -8.77 -15.73
CA PHE A 12 16.63 -7.44 -15.12
C PHE A 12 17.50 -7.41 -13.86
N ALA A 13 17.42 -8.42 -12.99
CA ALA A 13 18.27 -8.52 -11.81
C ALA A 13 19.77 -8.66 -12.17
N LEU A 14 20.08 -9.39 -13.25
CA LEU A 14 21.43 -9.53 -13.78
C LEU A 14 21.99 -8.20 -14.33
N ILE A 15 21.20 -7.45 -15.11
CA ILE A 15 21.61 -6.14 -15.66
C ILE A 15 21.85 -5.12 -14.53
N VAL A 16 21.00 -5.10 -13.50
CA VAL A 16 21.16 -4.20 -12.34
C VAL A 16 22.40 -4.56 -11.52
N SER A 17 22.74 -5.85 -11.43
CA SER A 17 23.93 -6.32 -10.71
C SER A 17 25.23 -5.93 -11.43
N CYS A 18 25.24 -5.88 -12.78
CA CYS A 18 26.38 -5.41 -13.56
C CYS A 18 26.64 -3.90 -13.41
N LYS A 19 25.69 -3.11 -12.88
CA LYS A 19 25.84 -1.66 -12.60
C LYS A 19 26.89 -1.37 -11.51
N ASN A 20 27.28 -2.38 -10.72
CA ASN A 20 28.26 -2.25 -9.62
C ASN A 20 29.69 -2.73 -9.95
N TYR A 21 30.00 -3.17 -11.18
CA TYR A 21 31.31 -3.77 -11.47
C TYR A 21 32.09 -3.18 -12.67
N ALA A 22 31.53 -2.27 -13.46
CA ALA A 22 32.24 -1.67 -14.60
C ALA A 22 32.22 -0.14 -14.55
N SER A 23 33.20 0.43 -13.84
CA SER A 23 33.51 1.86 -13.84
C SER A 23 34.31 2.21 -15.10
N GLY A 24 33.64 2.31 -16.24
CA GLY A 24 34.17 2.88 -17.48
C GLY A 24 33.15 3.86 -18.06
N GLU A 25 33.58 5.06 -18.42
CA GLU A 25 32.72 6.17 -18.88
C GLU A 25 31.84 5.79 -20.09
N ASP A 26 32.32 4.86 -20.94
CA ASP A 26 31.62 4.36 -22.12
C ASP A 26 30.45 3.41 -21.78
N VAL A 27 30.55 2.64 -20.69
CA VAL A 27 29.49 1.71 -20.24
C VAL A 27 28.31 2.48 -19.67
N LYS A 28 28.58 3.62 -19.03
CA LYS A 28 27.55 4.47 -18.41
C LYS A 28 26.63 5.09 -19.47
N LYS A 29 27.19 5.56 -20.59
CA LYS A 29 26.41 6.08 -21.73
C LYS A 29 25.55 5.00 -22.40
N SER A 30 26.09 3.80 -22.61
CA SER A 30 25.34 2.69 -23.20
C SER A 30 24.19 2.20 -22.31
N LEU A 31 24.38 2.25 -20.99
CA LEU A 31 23.35 1.88 -20.02
C LEU A 31 22.25 2.95 -19.88
N GLU A 32 22.61 4.23 -19.94
CA GLU A 32 21.62 5.32 -19.98
C GLU A 32 20.80 5.29 -21.28
N GLN A 33 21.45 4.97 -22.41
CA GLN A 33 20.79 4.86 -23.70
C GLN A 33 19.82 3.67 -23.74
N SER A 34 20.21 2.50 -23.21
CA SER A 34 19.32 1.33 -23.11
C SER A 34 18.19 1.51 -22.08
N GLU A 35 18.41 2.23 -20.97
CA GLU A 35 17.33 2.58 -20.03
C GLU A 35 16.28 3.52 -20.67
N GLN A 36 16.71 4.47 -21.50
CA GLN A 36 15.78 5.33 -22.24
C GLN A 36 14.99 4.57 -23.31
N GLU A 37 15.64 3.64 -24.01
CA GLU A 37 14.99 2.82 -25.03
C GLU A 37 13.97 1.86 -24.42
N LEU A 38 14.30 1.22 -23.29
CA LEU A 38 13.36 0.40 -22.51
C LEU A 38 12.18 1.22 -21.96
N LYS A 39 12.41 2.45 -21.48
CA LYS A 39 11.32 3.34 -21.04
C LYS A 39 10.37 3.71 -22.19
N LYS A 40 10.90 3.97 -23.39
CA LYS A 40 10.08 4.21 -24.59
C LYS A 40 9.28 2.96 -24.98
N GLN A 41 9.91 1.79 -24.94
CA GLN A 41 9.25 0.52 -25.28
C GLN A 41 8.14 0.17 -24.28
N VAL A 42 8.39 0.32 -22.97
CA VAL A 42 7.39 0.06 -21.91
C VAL A 42 6.23 1.06 -21.98
N LYS A 43 6.50 2.32 -22.32
CA LYS A 43 5.45 3.33 -22.51
C LYS A 43 4.58 3.00 -23.73
N GLY A 44 5.18 2.64 -24.86
CA GLY A 44 4.45 2.16 -26.03
C GLY A 44 3.62 0.90 -25.74
N PHE A 45 4.17 -0.05 -24.98
CA PHE A 45 3.46 -1.29 -24.60
C PHE A 45 2.27 -1.03 -23.67
N LEU A 46 2.37 -0.06 -22.75
CA LEU A 46 1.28 0.37 -21.88
C LEU A 46 0.18 1.10 -22.65
N ASP A 47 0.55 1.93 -23.63
CA ASP A 47 -0.42 2.62 -24.48
C ASP A 47 -1.16 1.65 -25.41
N THR A 48 -0.46 0.67 -26.02
CA THR A 48 -1.08 -0.38 -26.85
C THR A 48 -2.02 -1.29 -26.04
N LYS A 49 -1.65 -1.64 -24.80
CA LYS A 49 -2.52 -2.43 -23.91
C LYS A 49 -3.73 -1.65 -23.39
N LYS A 50 -3.64 -0.31 -23.32
CA LYS A 50 -4.77 0.53 -22.97
C LYS A 50 -5.80 0.52 -24.11
N GLU A 51 -5.36 0.61 -25.36
CA GLU A 51 -6.25 0.46 -26.53
C GLU A 51 -6.91 -0.92 -26.60
N GLU A 52 -6.18 -2.02 -26.42
CA GLU A 52 -6.77 -3.37 -26.40
C GLU A 52 -7.81 -3.56 -25.28
N PHE A 53 -7.64 -2.92 -24.12
CA PHE A 53 -8.61 -3.01 -23.01
C PHE A 53 -9.89 -2.19 -23.22
N PHE A 54 -9.91 -1.22 -24.14
CA PHE A 54 -11.08 -0.38 -24.41
C PHE A 54 -11.88 -0.82 -25.66
N VAL A 55 -11.39 -1.79 -26.43
CA VAL A 55 -12.12 -2.35 -27.59
C VAL A 55 -13.13 -3.43 -27.17
N ASP A 56 -12.93 -4.11 -26.03
CA ASP A 56 -13.79 -5.21 -25.56
C ASP A 56 -15.06 -4.76 -24.81
N PHE A 57 -15.30 -3.46 -24.62
CA PHE A 57 -16.60 -2.96 -24.17
C PHE A 57 -17.49 -2.61 -25.37
N GLU A 58 -17.90 -3.65 -26.08
CA GLU A 58 -18.97 -3.57 -27.07
C GLU A 58 -20.29 -3.21 -26.36
N LYS A 59 -20.85 -2.06 -26.73
CA LYS A 59 -22.17 -1.56 -26.31
C LYS A 59 -23.22 -2.69 -26.30
N PRO A 60 -24.04 -2.85 -25.25
CA PRO A 60 -25.31 -3.54 -25.43
C PRO A 60 -26.28 -2.61 -26.18
N GLU A 61 -26.41 -2.82 -27.50
CA GLU A 61 -27.60 -2.41 -28.26
C GLU A 61 -28.79 -3.28 -27.82
N ALA A 62 -29.61 -2.80 -26.89
CA ALA A 62 -30.95 -3.34 -26.69
C ALA A 62 -31.91 -2.75 -27.74
N LYS A 63 -31.99 -3.38 -28.91
CA LYS A 63 -33.12 -3.24 -29.83
C LYS A 63 -34.27 -4.11 -29.30
N VAL A 64 -35.30 -3.50 -28.72
CA VAL A 64 -36.61 -4.14 -28.56
C VAL A 64 -37.61 -3.37 -29.41
N GLN A 65 -38.09 -4.03 -30.46
CA GLN A 65 -39.20 -3.58 -31.29
C GLN A 65 -40.52 -3.73 -30.50
N PRO A 66 -41.52 -2.85 -30.70
CA PRO A 66 -42.86 -3.06 -30.19
C PRO A 66 -43.71 -3.79 -31.25
N LYS A 67 -44.32 -4.91 -30.87
CA LYS A 67 -45.54 -5.44 -31.48
C LYS A 67 -46.39 -5.95 -30.31
N ALA A 68 -47.37 -5.17 -29.88
CA ALA A 68 -48.74 -5.20 -30.40
C ALA A 68 -49.37 -6.56 -30.14
N ASP A 69 -49.98 -6.70 -28.96
CA ASP A 69 -51.17 -7.52 -28.78
C ASP A 69 -52.19 -6.71 -27.98
N GLU A 70 -53.34 -6.61 -28.60
CA GLU A 70 -54.52 -5.82 -28.29
C GLU A 70 -55.39 -6.58 -27.30
N LEU A 71 -55.77 -5.98 -26.17
CA LEU A 71 -56.93 -6.38 -25.36
C LEU A 71 -57.50 -5.17 -24.60
N VAL A 72 -58.39 -4.45 -25.29
CA VAL A 72 -59.72 -3.94 -24.89
C VAL A 72 -59.96 -3.44 -23.43
N GLN A 73 -60.28 -2.13 -23.33
CA GLN A 73 -61.34 -1.41 -22.55
C GLN A 73 -61.81 -1.98 -21.18
N ALA A 74 -62.16 -1.22 -20.13
CA ALA A 74 -62.58 0.16 -19.94
C ALA A 74 -62.45 0.53 -18.43
N ASP A 75 -62.47 1.83 -18.15
CA ASP A 75 -63.32 2.51 -17.15
C ASP A 75 -62.55 3.54 -16.29
N GLU A 76 -63.01 4.78 -16.40
CA GLU A 76 -62.53 5.96 -15.68
C GLU A 76 -63.05 5.94 -14.23
N SER A 77 -62.19 6.27 -13.27
CA SER A 77 -62.62 6.93 -12.03
C SER A 77 -61.47 7.78 -11.50
N GLN A 78 -61.71 9.08 -11.53
CA GLN A 78 -60.94 10.16 -10.95
C GLN A 78 -61.22 10.25 -9.43
N GLU A 79 -60.30 10.88 -8.70
CA GLU A 79 -60.37 11.33 -7.29
C GLU A 79 -60.02 10.31 -6.19
N GLN A 80 -58.77 10.39 -5.68
CA GLN A 80 -58.49 11.13 -4.44
C GLN A 80 -56.97 11.20 -4.25
N GLY A 81 -56.44 12.43 -4.28
CA GLY A 81 -55.05 12.70 -3.95
C GLY A 81 -54.80 12.39 -2.49
N GLU A 82 -54.05 11.31 -2.25
CA GLU A 82 -53.28 11.15 -1.04
C GLU A 82 -52.18 12.22 -1.05
N ASP A 83 -52.31 13.25 -0.22
CA ASP A 83 -51.15 13.95 0.35
C ASP A 83 -50.46 12.97 1.31
N GLN A 84 -49.92 11.87 0.76
CA GLN A 84 -48.76 11.23 1.36
C GLN A 84 -47.61 12.17 1.02
N ALA A 85 -47.22 12.97 2.01
CA ALA A 85 -45.89 13.52 2.08
C ALA A 85 -44.93 12.38 1.76
N VAL A 86 -44.37 12.39 0.55
CA VAL A 86 -43.25 11.56 0.16
C VAL A 86 -42.16 11.87 1.18
N GLN A 87 -42.03 10.98 2.18
CA GLN A 87 -40.77 10.79 2.85
C GLN A 87 -39.80 10.37 1.75
N GLU A 88 -39.14 11.35 1.13
CA GLU A 88 -37.86 11.09 0.48
C GLU A 88 -36.95 10.50 1.58
N GLU A 89 -36.74 9.19 1.46
CA GLU A 89 -36.10 8.33 2.44
C GLU A 89 -34.76 8.91 2.92
N PRO A 90 -34.54 9.05 4.24
CA PRO A 90 -33.21 9.34 4.78
C PRO A 90 -32.19 8.22 4.51
N GLU A 91 -32.66 6.99 4.22
CA GLU A 91 -31.81 5.81 4.06
C GLU A 91 -30.83 5.91 2.88
N ASP A 92 -31.24 6.48 1.75
CA ASP A 92 -30.38 6.54 0.56
C ASP A 92 -29.19 7.50 0.75
N SER A 93 -29.35 8.51 1.62
CA SER A 93 -28.28 9.45 1.97
C SER A 93 -27.23 8.81 2.89
N GLU A 94 -27.69 8.09 3.93
CA GLU A 94 -26.81 7.42 4.89
C GLU A 94 -26.02 6.29 4.25
N LEU A 95 -26.66 5.51 3.37
CA LEU A 95 -26.01 4.46 2.58
C LEU A 95 -24.88 5.02 1.70
N LYS A 96 -25.14 6.10 0.98
CA LYS A 96 -24.13 6.77 0.15
C LYS A 96 -22.96 7.29 0.99
N GLU A 97 -23.23 7.77 2.21
CA GLU A 97 -22.17 8.19 3.12
C GLU A 97 -21.29 7.00 3.56
N ILE A 98 -21.90 5.88 3.92
CA ILE A 98 -21.20 4.66 4.33
C ILE A 98 -20.36 4.10 3.17
N GLU A 99 -20.92 4.00 1.97
CA GLU A 99 -20.19 3.56 0.77
C GLU A 99 -18.96 4.44 0.49
N LYS A 100 -19.12 5.76 0.66
CA LYS A 100 -18.02 6.71 0.52
C LYS A 100 -16.94 6.47 1.58
N GLN A 101 -17.33 6.25 2.85
CA GLN A 101 -16.40 5.94 3.94
C GLN A 101 -15.62 4.65 3.69
N ILE A 102 -16.28 3.59 3.24
CA ILE A 102 -15.62 2.31 2.86
C ILE A 102 -14.63 2.54 1.71
N ARG A 103 -15.04 3.27 0.67
CA ARG A 103 -14.18 3.57 -0.49
C ARG A 103 -12.94 4.37 -0.11
N GLU A 104 -13.11 5.43 0.68
CA GLU A 104 -12.00 6.24 1.18
C GLU A 104 -11.03 5.40 2.02
N LEU A 105 -11.56 4.54 2.90
CA LEU A 105 -10.73 3.69 3.75
C LEU A 105 -9.99 2.63 2.94
N LYS A 106 -10.63 2.05 1.93
CA LYS A 106 -10.01 1.14 0.96
C LYS A 106 -8.85 1.81 0.24
N GLU A 107 -9.03 3.04 -0.22
CA GLU A 107 -7.97 3.80 -0.88
C GLU A 107 -6.80 4.12 0.07
N LYS A 108 -7.09 4.50 1.33
CA LYS A 108 -6.05 4.71 2.36
C LYS A 108 -5.24 3.44 2.61
N ILE A 109 -5.90 2.28 2.73
CA ILE A 109 -5.26 0.99 2.97
C ILE A 109 -4.45 0.56 1.75
N GLU A 110 -4.96 0.75 0.53
CA GLU A 110 -4.25 0.39 -0.70
C GLU A 110 -2.98 1.23 -0.88
N LYS A 111 -3.07 2.54 -0.65
CA LYS A 111 -1.94 3.48 -0.71
C LYS A 111 -0.93 3.32 0.44
N SER A 112 -1.28 2.57 1.48
CA SER A 112 -0.37 2.31 2.60
C SER A 112 0.84 1.48 2.13
N ASP A 113 2.03 2.02 2.34
CA ASP A 113 3.32 1.43 1.98
C ASP A 113 4.04 0.82 3.20
N GLY A 114 5.26 0.33 3.00
CA GLY A 114 6.13 -0.22 4.06
C GLY A 114 6.59 0.79 5.12
N LYS A 115 6.17 2.06 5.05
CA LYS A 115 6.42 3.08 6.09
C LYS A 115 5.18 3.33 6.95
N THR A 116 4.04 2.75 6.56
CA THR A 116 2.80 2.85 7.34
C THR A 116 2.98 2.10 8.65
N THR A 117 2.71 2.80 9.75
CA THR A 117 2.93 2.26 11.08
C THR A 117 1.80 1.34 11.51
N ILE A 118 2.09 0.41 12.43
CA ILE A 118 1.06 -0.42 13.09
C ILE A 118 -0.01 0.47 13.74
N GLY A 119 0.39 1.58 14.36
CA GLY A 119 -0.55 2.53 14.95
C GLY A 119 -1.56 3.08 13.94
N LYS A 120 -1.13 3.40 12.72
CA LYS A 120 -2.03 3.85 11.65
C LYS A 120 -3.00 2.76 11.20
N TYR A 121 -2.54 1.51 11.14
CA TYR A 121 -3.43 0.38 10.86
C TYR A 121 -4.46 0.17 11.99
N CYS A 122 -4.08 0.34 13.26
CA CYS A 122 -5.03 0.31 14.37
C CYS A 122 -6.07 1.44 14.27
N GLU A 123 -5.70 2.65 13.80
CA GLU A 123 -6.67 3.71 13.52
C GLU A 123 -7.68 3.28 12.45
N TYR A 124 -7.23 2.60 11.39
CA TYR A 124 -8.13 2.05 10.37
C TYR A 124 -9.05 0.96 10.92
N GLU A 125 -8.58 0.09 11.82
CA GLU A 125 -9.42 -0.91 12.50
C GLU A 125 -10.56 -0.24 13.29
N GLU A 126 -10.27 0.89 13.96
CA GLU A 126 -11.30 1.67 14.66
C GLU A 126 -12.26 2.38 13.69
N GLU A 127 -11.79 2.86 12.53
CA GLU A 127 -12.66 3.37 11.46
C GLU A 127 -13.59 2.26 10.94
N ILE A 128 -13.07 1.04 10.70
CA ILE A 128 -13.87 -0.14 10.29
C ILE A 128 -14.94 -0.46 11.34
N LYS A 129 -14.61 -0.46 12.64
CA LYS A 129 -15.57 -0.74 13.71
C LYS A 129 -16.73 0.26 13.72
N LYS A 130 -16.43 1.56 13.57
CA LYS A 130 -17.46 2.61 13.50
C LYS A 130 -18.37 2.44 12.28
N ILE A 131 -17.79 2.13 11.12
CA ILE A 131 -18.57 1.84 9.91
C ILE A 131 -19.47 0.62 10.13
N ARG A 132 -18.95 -0.43 10.79
CA ARG A 132 -19.72 -1.65 11.12
C ARG A 132 -20.89 -1.35 12.06
N GLU A 133 -20.75 -0.41 13.00
CA GLU A 133 -21.85 0.03 13.86
C GLU A 133 -22.94 0.76 13.05
N LYS A 134 -22.55 1.72 12.20
CA LYS A 134 -23.50 2.40 11.30
C LYS A 134 -24.25 1.43 10.39
N ILE A 135 -23.57 0.42 9.85
CA ILE A 135 -24.20 -0.59 8.97
C ILE A 135 -25.26 -1.41 9.74
N LYS A 136 -25.07 -1.66 11.04
CA LYS A 136 -26.07 -2.38 11.86
C LYS A 136 -27.34 -1.59 12.09
N GLU A 137 -27.28 -0.26 12.05
CA GLU A 137 -28.41 0.64 12.24
C GLU A 137 -29.29 0.74 10.97
N LEU A 138 -28.78 0.31 9.81
CA LEU A 138 -29.54 0.26 8.57
C LEU A 138 -30.68 -0.78 8.64
N GLN A 139 -31.87 -0.39 8.18
CA GLN A 139 -33.05 -1.27 8.14
C GLN A 139 -33.07 -2.17 6.90
N ASN A 140 -32.36 -1.78 5.83
CA ASN A 140 -32.29 -2.52 4.58
C ASN A 140 -31.28 -3.69 4.64
N GLU A 141 -31.78 -4.90 4.92
CA GLU A 141 -30.97 -6.11 5.07
C GLU A 141 -30.19 -6.51 3.79
N GLU A 142 -30.72 -6.25 2.59
CA GLU A 142 -30.02 -6.60 1.34
C GLU A 142 -28.78 -5.71 1.13
N LYS A 143 -28.94 -4.39 1.27
CA LYS A 143 -27.83 -3.43 1.11
C LYS A 143 -26.81 -3.59 2.24
N LYS A 144 -27.29 -3.83 3.47
CA LYS A 144 -26.45 -4.15 4.63
C LYS A 144 -25.55 -5.36 4.37
N GLY A 145 -26.08 -6.45 3.83
CA GLY A 145 -25.29 -7.64 3.49
C GLY A 145 -24.16 -7.37 2.49
N LYS A 146 -24.40 -6.50 1.50
CA LYS A 146 -23.36 -6.07 0.53
C LYS A 146 -22.25 -5.28 1.22
N LEU A 147 -22.61 -4.28 2.03
CA LEU A 147 -21.65 -3.44 2.76
C LEU A 147 -20.86 -4.24 3.80
N GLU A 148 -21.49 -5.18 4.51
CA GLU A 148 -20.80 -6.07 5.46
C GLU A 148 -19.76 -6.95 4.76
N THR A 149 -20.07 -7.45 3.56
CA THR A 149 -19.14 -8.26 2.77
C THR A 149 -17.94 -7.43 2.33
N GLU A 150 -18.16 -6.23 1.79
CA GLU A 150 -17.08 -5.30 1.41
C GLU A 150 -16.21 -4.92 2.61
N LEU A 151 -16.84 -4.64 3.75
CA LEU A 151 -16.13 -4.27 4.97
C LEU A 151 -15.29 -5.44 5.51
N LYS A 152 -15.77 -6.68 5.36
CA LYS A 152 -15.02 -7.88 5.73
C LYS A 152 -13.80 -8.10 4.84
N GLU A 153 -13.93 -7.94 3.53
CA GLU A 153 -12.78 -7.99 2.62
C GLU A 153 -11.73 -6.92 2.97
N LEU A 154 -12.19 -5.74 3.38
CA LEU A 154 -11.32 -4.65 3.82
C LEU A 154 -10.60 -4.99 5.13
N ASP A 155 -11.29 -5.60 6.09
CA ASP A 155 -10.76 -6.08 7.37
C ASP A 155 -9.64 -7.11 7.15
N GLU A 156 -9.89 -8.11 6.30
CA GLU A 156 -8.91 -9.14 5.94
C GLU A 156 -7.67 -8.55 5.25
N SER A 157 -7.86 -7.58 4.36
CA SER A 157 -6.76 -6.85 3.69
C SER A 157 -5.92 -6.04 4.68
N LEU A 158 -6.58 -5.37 5.62
CA LEU A 158 -5.93 -4.60 6.68
C LEU A 158 -5.12 -5.49 7.62
N GLU A 159 -5.70 -6.60 8.10
CA GLU A 159 -5.02 -7.58 8.94
C GLU A 159 -3.77 -8.13 8.25
N LYS A 160 -3.86 -8.46 6.97
CA LYS A 160 -2.73 -8.95 6.18
C LYS A 160 -1.59 -7.92 6.15
N LYS A 161 -1.88 -6.66 5.82
CA LYS A 161 -0.87 -5.59 5.78
C LYS A 161 -0.25 -5.33 7.15
N LYS A 162 -1.06 -5.34 8.22
CA LYS A 162 -0.57 -5.18 9.61
C LYS A 162 0.34 -6.33 10.02
N LYS A 163 0.00 -7.57 9.63
CA LYS A 163 0.84 -8.76 9.88
C LYS A 163 2.15 -8.71 9.11
N GLU A 164 2.13 -8.30 7.85
CA GLU A 164 3.32 -8.09 7.03
C GLU A 164 4.25 -7.03 7.66
N ARG A 165 3.69 -5.91 8.13
CA ARG A 165 4.45 -4.87 8.85
C ARG A 165 5.07 -5.41 10.15
N LYS A 166 4.32 -6.15 10.97
CA LYS A 166 4.85 -6.77 12.20
C LYS A 166 6.04 -7.69 11.89
N LYS A 167 5.91 -8.52 10.85
CA LYS A 167 7.00 -9.41 10.42
C LYS A 167 8.24 -8.63 9.96
N GLU A 168 8.07 -7.58 9.16
CA GLU A 168 9.18 -6.74 8.68
C GLU A 168 9.93 -6.08 9.85
N LEU A 169 9.19 -5.58 10.85
CA LEU A 169 9.75 -4.99 12.07
C LEU A 169 10.55 -6.01 12.88
N GLU A 170 10.02 -7.22 13.09
CA GLU A 170 10.72 -8.29 13.81
C GLU A 170 12.00 -8.76 13.10
N GLU A 171 11.95 -8.94 11.77
CA GLU A 171 13.13 -9.28 10.98
C GLU A 171 14.19 -8.17 11.00
N THR A 172 13.74 -6.92 11.00
CA THR A 172 14.63 -5.76 11.05
C THR A 172 15.22 -5.56 12.44
N LYS A 173 14.45 -5.83 13.51
CA LYS A 173 14.91 -5.80 14.90
C LYS A 173 16.12 -6.72 15.09
N LYS A 174 16.03 -7.96 14.61
CA LYS A 174 17.14 -8.93 14.66
C LYS A 174 18.40 -8.40 13.99
N LYS A 175 18.28 -7.78 12.81
CA LYS A 175 19.43 -7.15 12.11
C LYS A 175 20.05 -6.02 12.91
N PHE A 176 19.24 -5.20 13.58
CA PHE A 176 19.77 -4.14 14.45
C PHE A 176 20.45 -4.69 15.71
N GLU A 177 19.96 -5.79 16.28
CA GLU A 177 20.63 -6.50 17.37
C GLU A 177 21.99 -7.06 16.91
N GLU A 178 22.05 -7.69 15.73
CA GLU A 178 23.32 -8.13 15.12
C GLU A 178 24.29 -6.96 14.88
N TYR A 179 23.80 -5.80 14.43
CA TYR A 179 24.63 -4.60 14.27
C TYR A 179 25.15 -4.09 15.62
N LYS A 180 24.34 -4.15 16.66
CA LYS A 180 24.73 -3.77 18.01
C LYS A 180 25.89 -4.65 18.50
N GLU A 181 25.75 -5.97 18.39
CA GLU A 181 26.80 -6.92 18.77
C GLU A 181 28.10 -6.69 17.99
N GLN A 182 28.03 -6.42 16.68
CA GLN A 182 29.21 -6.15 15.86
C GLN A 182 29.94 -4.85 16.25
N VAL A 183 29.19 -3.83 16.68
CA VAL A 183 29.74 -2.54 17.12
C VAL A 183 30.37 -2.64 18.51
N GLU A 184 29.81 -3.48 19.38
CA GLU A 184 30.30 -3.75 20.74
C GLU A 184 31.48 -4.73 20.77
N GLY A 185 31.44 -5.78 19.95
CA GLY A 185 32.42 -6.88 19.91
C GLY A 185 33.76 -6.59 19.23
N ALA A 186 34.05 -5.34 18.85
CA ALA A 186 35.26 -4.96 18.13
C ALA A 186 36.56 -4.94 18.99
N GLY A 187 36.64 -5.75 20.05
CA GLY A 187 37.82 -5.88 20.90
C GLY A 187 39.03 -6.45 20.15
N GLY A 188 40.19 -5.81 20.26
CA GLY A 188 41.45 -6.27 19.66
C GLY A 188 41.73 -5.80 18.23
N ARG A 189 40.91 -4.92 17.64
CA ARG A 189 41.17 -4.27 16.34
C ARG A 189 41.83 -2.90 16.51
N SER A 190 42.58 -2.46 15.49
CA SER A 190 43.14 -1.10 15.45
C SER A 190 42.03 -0.05 15.48
N GLU A 191 42.29 1.14 16.01
CA GLU A 191 41.31 2.23 16.07
C GLU A 191 40.75 2.59 14.69
N GLY A 192 41.59 2.58 13.66
CA GLY A 192 41.20 2.84 12.27
C GLY A 192 40.25 1.78 11.70
N ASP A 193 40.53 0.50 11.95
CA ASP A 193 39.64 -0.60 11.52
C ASP A 193 38.29 -0.55 12.23
N ARG A 194 38.30 -0.17 13.52
CA ARG A 194 37.08 0.00 14.32
C ARG A 194 36.22 1.14 13.78
N ALA A 195 36.80 2.30 13.52
CA ALA A 195 36.08 3.46 12.98
C ALA A 195 35.49 3.16 11.59
N LYS A 196 36.26 2.50 10.71
CA LYS A 196 35.80 2.11 9.37
C LYS A 196 34.64 1.11 9.44
N ASN A 197 34.73 0.09 10.29
CA ASN A 197 33.65 -0.89 10.46
C ASN A 197 32.37 -0.24 11.01
N GLN A 198 32.51 0.61 12.03
CA GLN A 198 31.38 1.32 12.62
C GLN A 198 30.73 2.29 11.63
N GLY A 199 31.50 2.96 10.77
CA GLY A 199 30.95 3.81 9.71
C GLY A 199 30.09 3.03 8.71
N ASN A 200 30.58 1.89 8.23
CA ASN A 200 29.83 1.03 7.29
C ASN A 200 28.53 0.50 7.91
N ILE A 201 28.60 0.02 9.16
CA ILE A 201 27.42 -0.44 9.90
C ILE A 201 26.44 0.73 10.10
N GLY A 202 26.93 1.91 10.47
CA GLY A 202 26.11 3.11 10.67
C GLY A 202 25.32 3.52 9.43
N VAL A 203 25.96 3.54 8.26
CA VAL A 203 25.29 3.84 6.98
C VAL A 203 24.20 2.80 6.68
N THR A 204 24.50 1.52 6.89
CA THR A 204 23.56 0.43 6.63
C THR A 204 22.36 0.47 7.58
N ALA A 205 22.62 0.67 8.87
CA ALA A 205 21.63 0.86 9.92
C ALA A 205 20.70 2.04 9.62
N TRP A 206 21.26 3.18 9.21
CA TRP A 206 20.51 4.36 8.82
C TRP A 206 19.61 4.12 7.61
N GLN A 207 20.13 3.48 6.56
CA GLN A 207 19.34 3.11 5.38
C GLN A 207 18.17 2.18 5.73
N LEU A 208 18.41 1.21 6.61
CA LEU A 208 17.39 0.26 7.04
C LEU A 208 16.30 0.95 7.86
N ALA A 209 16.67 1.82 8.80
CA ALA A 209 15.72 2.62 9.56
C ALA A 209 14.87 3.55 8.67
N ASN A 210 15.48 4.16 7.66
CA ASN A 210 14.75 5.00 6.69
C ASN A 210 13.78 4.20 5.82
N LYS A 211 14.12 2.96 5.46
CA LYS A 211 13.19 2.07 4.74
C LYS A 211 11.94 1.80 5.56
N LEU A 212 12.08 1.62 6.88
CA LEU A 212 10.95 1.50 7.82
C LEU A 212 10.17 2.79 8.05
N GLY A 213 10.61 3.93 7.50
CA GLY A 213 9.96 5.23 7.67
C GLY A 213 10.36 5.98 8.94
N PHE A 214 11.37 5.51 9.68
CA PHE A 214 11.80 6.19 10.89
C PHE A 214 12.55 7.49 10.57
N LYS A 215 11.98 8.62 10.99
CA LYS A 215 12.61 9.93 10.86
C LYS A 215 13.57 10.18 12.03
N GLY A 216 14.66 10.91 11.78
CA GLY A 216 15.53 11.43 12.86
C GLY A 216 16.26 10.36 13.68
N VAL A 217 16.64 9.24 13.06
CA VAL A 217 17.39 8.17 13.76
C VAL A 217 18.85 8.53 14.01
N THR A 218 19.45 9.41 13.21
CA THR A 218 20.78 9.98 13.46
C THR A 218 20.69 11.02 14.57
N GLY A 219 21.43 10.80 15.67
CA GLY A 219 21.41 11.69 16.83
C GLY A 219 21.75 13.15 16.48
N GLY A 220 20.90 14.09 16.91
CA GLY A 220 21.04 15.54 16.69
C GLY A 220 22.07 16.22 17.60
N GLY A 221 23.24 15.63 17.80
CA GLY A 221 24.33 16.22 18.59
C GLY A 221 25.55 16.46 17.73
N ASN A 222 26.20 17.61 17.92
CA ASN A 222 27.45 18.05 17.26
C ASN A 222 28.68 17.15 17.51
N SER A 223 28.53 15.85 17.81
CA SER A 223 29.66 14.95 17.99
C SER A 223 30.20 14.51 16.64
N SER A 224 31.43 14.88 16.35
CA SER A 224 32.22 14.44 15.19
C SER A 224 32.65 12.96 15.26
N ASP A 225 32.17 12.21 16.26
CA ASP A 225 32.53 10.81 16.48
C ASP A 225 31.53 9.87 15.80
N THR A 226 31.99 9.24 14.72
CA THR A 226 31.23 8.28 13.91
C THR A 226 30.77 7.07 14.73
N GLY A 227 31.52 6.66 15.76
CA GLY A 227 31.17 5.53 16.62
C GLY A 227 29.92 5.79 17.47
N ASP A 228 29.81 7.01 18.01
CA ASP A 228 28.65 7.46 18.77
C ASP A 228 27.41 7.62 17.90
N MET A 229 27.58 8.05 16.64
CA MET A 229 26.47 8.17 15.70
C MET A 229 25.87 6.81 15.33
N THR A 230 26.71 5.80 15.07
CA THR A 230 26.26 4.45 14.72
C THR A 230 25.49 3.81 15.87
N LYS A 231 26.03 3.86 17.09
CA LYS A 231 25.35 3.32 18.29
C LYS A 231 23.98 3.97 18.51
N LYS A 232 23.93 5.30 18.50
CA LYS A 232 22.67 6.04 18.63
C LYS A 232 21.66 5.69 17.55
N THR A 233 22.11 5.53 16.30
CA THR A 233 21.22 5.15 15.19
C THR A 233 20.61 3.78 15.42
N ILE A 234 21.41 2.80 15.86
CA ILE A 234 20.95 1.44 16.17
C ILE A 234 19.98 1.45 17.37
N GLU A 235 20.36 2.11 18.46
CA GLU A 235 19.54 2.18 19.68
C GLU A 235 18.19 2.88 19.42
N ASN A 236 18.20 4.03 18.74
CA ASN A 236 16.98 4.74 18.37
C ASN A 236 16.08 3.91 17.45
N ALA A 237 16.66 3.17 16.50
CA ALA A 237 15.89 2.31 15.62
C ALA A 237 15.26 1.14 16.39
N LEU A 238 16.02 0.47 17.26
CA LEU A 238 15.50 -0.60 18.12
C LEU A 238 14.36 -0.10 19.01
N GLN A 239 14.54 1.05 19.66
CA GLN A 239 13.49 1.65 20.49
C GLN A 239 12.21 1.91 19.69
N LYS A 240 12.32 2.50 18.50
CA LYS A 240 11.16 2.78 17.64
C LYS A 240 10.46 1.50 17.17
N ILE A 241 11.21 0.45 16.86
CA ILE A 241 10.64 -0.86 16.51
C ILE A 241 9.87 -1.42 17.70
N ASP A 242 10.45 -1.41 18.89
CA ASP A 242 9.79 -1.91 20.10
C ASP A 242 8.53 -1.11 20.46
N GLU A 243 8.57 0.22 20.32
CA GLU A 243 7.41 1.09 20.52
C GLU A 243 6.29 0.78 19.50
N GLU A 244 6.64 0.54 18.24
CA GLU A 244 5.66 0.22 17.20
C GLU A 244 5.08 -1.19 17.37
N LEU A 245 5.90 -2.19 17.72
CA LEU A 245 5.46 -3.58 17.94
C LEU A 245 4.53 -3.75 19.15
N LYS A 246 4.61 -2.84 20.15
CA LYS A 246 3.71 -2.80 21.31
C LYS A 246 2.30 -2.30 20.98
N LYS A 247 2.06 -1.82 19.76
CA LYS A 247 0.73 -1.42 19.27
C LYS A 247 -0.11 -2.62 18.79
#